data_AF-A0A6C2ULX8-F1
#
_entry.id   AF-A0A6C2ULX8-F1
#
_cell.length_a   1.000
_cell.length_b   1.000
_cell.length_c   1.000
_cell.angle_alpha   90.00
_cell.angle_beta   90.00
_cell.angle_gamma   90.00
#
_symmetry.space_group_name_H-M   'P 1'
#
loop_
_entity.id
_entity.type
_entity.pdbx_description
1 polymer ?
#
loop_
_entity_poly.entity_id
_entity_poly.type
_entity_poly.pdbx_seq_one_letter_code
_entity_poly.pdbx_strand_id
1 'polypeptide(L)'
;MEKSLLKPFLSIVVLMTLSIFALAFTVGVELDFVPGIKMSLPSKVEGWDGNELRFCHNPELCAKDYRDASFYVSDLEIPDICPNCGSKLFTMARAEKEQLPDDTEFVKSAYTNAAGARLFASIVLSGTARDSIHRPQRCLKGQGNNLDGEHTIEVSLEGRDPLKIRIIKTSRTYRTAEGNVPYYGYYAYWFVGQDRETPYHLGRMFWLAWDRVVRSKANRWAYIAVSGTREKEGKEYEKEIIDFVQHVYPYLLTDTMREKVYHH
;
A
#
# COMPACT_ATOMS: atom_id res chain seq x y z
N MET A 1 7.61 -54.56 -22.53
CA MET A 1 8.07 -53.62 -23.57
C MET A 1 8.14 -52.24 -22.92
N GLU A 2 9.32 -51.87 -22.42
CA GLU A 2 9.54 -50.61 -21.72
C GLU A 2 9.50 -49.47 -22.74
N LYS A 3 8.50 -48.57 -22.64
CA LYS A 3 8.42 -47.42 -23.54
C LYS A 3 9.53 -46.44 -23.16
N SER A 4 10.50 -46.25 -24.06
CA SER A 4 11.58 -45.28 -23.86
C SER A 4 11.03 -43.87 -23.63
N LEU A 5 11.22 -43.35 -22.42
CA LEU A 5 10.83 -41.99 -22.03
C LEU A 5 11.81 -40.92 -22.54
N LEU A 6 12.89 -41.32 -23.22
CA LEU A 6 13.97 -40.44 -23.64
C LEU A 6 13.52 -39.41 -24.68
N LYS A 7 12.72 -39.83 -25.67
CA LYS A 7 12.20 -38.96 -26.73
C LYS A 7 11.20 -37.90 -26.21
N PRO A 8 10.18 -38.25 -25.41
CA PRO A 8 9.29 -37.23 -24.84
C PRO A 8 10.03 -36.32 -23.86
N PHE A 9 10.98 -36.84 -23.08
CA PHE A 9 11.80 -36.04 -22.17
C PHE A 9 12.68 -35.03 -22.93
N LEU A 10 13.40 -35.45 -23.97
CA LEU A 10 14.21 -34.57 -24.81
C LEU A 10 13.36 -33.49 -25.49
N SER A 11 12.15 -33.85 -25.95
CA SER A 11 11.23 -32.90 -26.56
C SER A 11 10.76 -31.83 -25.57
N ILE A 12 10.46 -32.21 -24.32
CA ILE A 12 10.12 -31.27 -23.26
C ILE A 12 11.30 -30.35 -22.93
N VAL A 13 12.51 -30.91 -22.79
CA VAL A 13 13.71 -30.12 -22.49
C VAL A 13 13.99 -29.10 -23.61
N VAL A 14 13.87 -29.51 -24.88
CA VAL A 14 14.04 -28.59 -26.02
C VAL A 14 12.97 -27.50 -26.00
N LEU A 15 11.70 -27.84 -25.81
CA LEU A 15 10.61 -26.86 -25.75
C LEU A 15 10.77 -25.89 -24.57
N MET A 16 11.16 -26.37 -23.39
CA MET A 16 11.44 -25.53 -22.23
C MET A 16 12.63 -24.61 -22.49
N THR A 17 13.70 -25.12 -23.09
CA THR A 17 14.90 -24.32 -23.39
C THR A 17 14.60 -23.24 -24.41
N LEU A 18 13.88 -23.57 -25.50
CA LEU A 18 13.44 -22.59 -26.49
C LEU A 18 12.51 -21.55 -25.89
N SER A 19 11.60 -21.95 -24.99
CA SER A 19 10.71 -21.03 -24.28
C SER A 19 11.47 -20.10 -23.35
N ILE A 20 12.45 -20.61 -22.60
CA ILE A 20 13.34 -19.81 -21.75
C ILE A 20 14.14 -18.82 -22.60
N PHE A 21 14.69 -19.28 -23.73
CA PHE A 21 15.48 -18.44 -24.62
C PHE A 21 14.63 -17.34 -25.27
N ALA A 22 13.42 -17.66 -25.74
CA ALA A 22 12.48 -16.67 -26.23
C ALA A 22 12.12 -15.66 -25.14
N LEU A 23 11.75 -16.11 -23.94
CA LEU A 23 11.43 -15.22 -22.81
C LEU A 23 12.62 -14.32 -22.40
N ALA A 24 13.85 -14.83 -22.48
CA ALA A 24 15.05 -14.10 -22.08
C ALA A 24 15.51 -13.07 -23.12
N PHE A 25 15.30 -13.33 -24.42
CA PHE A 25 15.91 -12.55 -25.50
C PHE A 25 14.93 -11.85 -26.44
N THR A 26 13.64 -12.22 -26.46
CA THR A 26 12.66 -11.61 -27.38
C THR A 26 11.59 -10.78 -26.67
N VAL A 27 11.39 -10.98 -25.37
CA VAL A 27 10.39 -10.23 -24.60
C VAL A 27 11.08 -9.06 -23.89
N GLY A 28 11.39 -8.02 -24.67
CA GLY A 28 11.67 -6.71 -24.09
C GLY A 28 10.41 -6.24 -23.37
N VAL A 29 10.44 -6.24 -22.03
CA VAL A 29 9.30 -5.77 -21.24
C VAL A 29 9.47 -4.27 -21.06
N GLU A 30 8.56 -3.50 -21.64
CA GLU A 30 8.54 -2.06 -21.45
C GLU A 30 8.10 -1.76 -20.00
N LEU A 31 8.92 -1.02 -19.27
CA LEU A 31 8.57 -0.52 -17.95
C LEU A 31 7.66 0.68 -18.13
N ASP A 32 6.38 0.49 -17.80
CA ASP A 32 5.41 1.57 -17.82
C ASP A 32 5.45 2.27 -16.45
N PHE A 33 6.08 3.44 -16.42
CA PHE A 33 6.26 4.22 -15.21
C PHE A 33 5.03 5.05 -14.85
N VAL A 34 3.96 5.04 -15.65
CA VAL A 34 2.76 5.83 -15.37
C VAL A 34 1.96 5.17 -14.24
N PRO A 35 1.92 5.74 -13.03
CA PRO A 35 1.13 5.17 -11.95
C PRO A 35 -0.36 5.37 -12.21
N GLY A 36 -1.20 4.43 -11.75
CA GLY A 36 -2.66 4.64 -11.72
C GLY A 36 -3.12 5.66 -10.68
N ILE A 37 -2.19 6.21 -9.90
CA ILE A 37 -2.48 7.11 -8.79
C ILE A 37 -1.47 8.26 -8.71
N LYS A 38 -1.90 9.36 -8.11
CA LYS A 38 -1.08 10.52 -7.73
C LYS A 38 -0.42 10.23 -6.38
N MET A 39 0.88 10.45 -6.27
CA MET A 39 1.63 10.31 -5.01
C MET A 39 1.45 11.52 -4.10
N SER A 40 0.20 11.90 -3.87
CA SER A 40 -0.19 13.03 -3.03
C SER A 40 -1.49 12.68 -2.33
N LEU A 41 -1.50 12.82 -1.02
CA LEU A 41 -2.71 12.72 -0.20
C LEU A 41 -3.27 14.14 0.00
N PRO A 42 -4.55 14.41 -0.32
CA PRO A 42 -5.12 15.75 -0.20
C PRO A 42 -5.18 16.18 1.26
N SER A 43 -4.82 17.44 1.56
CA SER A 43 -4.93 18.01 2.92
C SER A 43 -6.37 18.25 3.37
N LYS A 44 -7.34 18.17 2.47
CA LYS A 44 -8.76 18.25 2.79
C LYS A 44 -9.58 17.46 1.79
N VAL A 45 -10.52 16.69 2.29
CA VAL A 45 -11.62 16.09 1.51
C VAL A 45 -12.92 16.33 2.28
N GLU A 46 -14.05 16.10 1.63
CA GLU A 46 -15.35 16.32 2.29
C GLU A 46 -15.44 15.52 3.60
N GLY A 47 -15.75 16.23 4.69
CA GLY A 47 -15.82 15.64 6.04
C GLY A 47 -14.49 15.40 6.75
N TRP A 48 -13.34 15.51 6.08
CA TRP A 48 -12.03 15.15 6.65
C TRP A 48 -10.94 16.20 6.41
N ASP A 49 -10.26 16.58 7.48
CA ASP A 49 -9.06 17.41 7.44
C ASP A 49 -7.83 16.51 7.53
N GLY A 50 -6.94 16.63 6.54
CA GLY A 50 -5.76 15.80 6.35
C GLY A 50 -4.47 16.56 6.65
N ASN A 51 -3.52 15.87 7.25
CA ASN A 51 -2.23 16.43 7.61
C ASN A 51 -1.12 15.44 7.29
N GLU A 52 -0.29 15.80 6.32
CA GLU A 52 0.80 14.95 5.87
C GLU A 52 1.86 14.78 6.96
N LEU A 53 2.41 13.58 7.05
CA LEU A 53 3.45 13.21 7.99
C LEU A 53 4.81 13.21 7.30
N ARG A 54 5.76 13.88 7.95
CA ARG A 54 7.17 13.94 7.56
C ARG A 54 8.04 13.37 8.68
N PHE A 55 9.11 12.68 8.35
CA PHE A 55 9.90 11.88 9.28
C PHE A 55 11.35 12.33 9.31
N CYS A 56 11.88 12.57 10.51
CA CYS A 56 13.31 12.81 10.68
C CYS A 56 14.06 11.48 10.78
N HIS A 57 15.15 11.34 10.03
CA HIS A 57 15.98 10.12 10.04
C HIS A 57 17.25 10.27 10.89
N ASN A 58 17.46 11.42 11.55
CA ASN A 58 18.65 11.64 12.37
C ASN A 58 18.70 10.64 13.54
N PRO A 59 19.64 9.67 13.54
CA PRO A 59 19.67 8.56 14.50
C PRO A 59 20.00 8.99 15.93
N GLU A 60 20.64 10.14 16.11
CA GLU A 60 21.15 10.57 17.41
C GLU A 60 20.13 11.44 18.13
N LEU A 61 19.53 12.39 17.42
CA LEU A 61 18.70 13.44 18.01
C LEU A 61 17.19 13.16 17.92
N CYS A 62 16.73 12.37 16.96
CA CYS A 62 15.29 12.22 16.68
C CYS A 62 14.85 10.76 16.56
N ALA A 63 15.48 9.99 15.69
CA ALA A 63 15.12 8.61 15.38
C ALA A 63 16.00 7.59 16.11
N LYS A 64 16.33 7.88 17.37
CA LYS A 64 17.12 6.99 18.23
C LYS A 64 16.38 5.67 18.42
N ASP A 65 17.12 4.55 18.34
CA ASP A 65 16.59 3.19 18.46
C ASP A 65 15.42 2.89 17.49
N TYR A 66 15.47 3.48 16.28
CA TYR A 66 14.43 3.33 15.25
C TYR A 66 13.03 3.80 15.67
N ARG A 67 12.93 4.69 16.66
CA ARG A 67 11.66 5.32 17.01
C ARG A 67 11.23 6.28 15.90
N ASP A 68 9.95 6.21 15.54
CA ASP A 68 9.37 7.13 14.56
C ASP A 68 9.40 8.56 15.10
N ALA A 69 10.13 9.44 14.41
CA ALA A 69 10.18 10.88 14.66
C ALA A 69 9.36 11.61 13.59
N SER A 70 8.04 11.52 13.69
CA SER A 70 7.10 12.10 12.74
C SER A 70 6.67 13.52 13.14
N PHE A 71 6.49 14.38 12.15
CA PHE A 71 5.98 15.73 12.24
C PHE A 71 4.82 15.92 11.28
N TYR A 72 3.84 16.71 11.70
CA TYR A 72 2.76 17.15 10.84
C TYR A 72 3.22 18.34 10.00
N VAL A 73 2.95 18.33 8.70
CA VAL A 73 3.35 19.41 7.80
C VAL A 73 2.75 20.75 8.22
N SER A 74 1.52 20.77 8.75
CA SER A 74 0.92 22.01 9.27
C SER A 74 1.67 22.64 10.44
N ASP A 75 2.43 21.84 11.18
CA ASP A 75 3.12 22.25 12.41
C ASP A 75 4.56 22.68 12.13
N LEU A 76 5.00 22.60 10.87
CA LEU A 76 6.34 22.94 10.42
C LEU A 76 6.38 24.34 9.81
N GLU A 77 7.37 25.13 10.22
CA GLU A 77 7.68 26.39 9.54
C GLU A 77 8.20 26.15 8.12
N ILE A 78 9.03 25.12 7.95
CA ILE A 78 9.57 24.66 6.67
C ILE A 78 9.24 23.18 6.53
N PRO A 79 8.37 22.77 5.59
CA PRO A 79 7.82 21.40 5.51
C PRO A 79 8.86 20.27 5.44
N ASP A 80 10.04 20.54 4.90
CA ASP A 80 11.09 19.53 4.67
C ASP A 80 12.27 19.61 5.65
N ILE A 81 12.19 20.45 6.69
CA ILE A 81 13.27 20.64 7.66
C ILE A 81 12.80 20.29 9.07
N CYS A 82 13.56 19.44 9.75
CA CYS A 82 13.25 19.00 11.10
C CYS A 82 13.45 20.16 12.08
N PRO A 83 12.43 20.52 12.89
CA PRO A 83 12.53 21.63 13.83
C PRO A 83 13.49 21.32 14.99
N ASN A 84 13.74 20.05 15.28
CA ASN A 84 14.56 19.64 16.42
C ASN A 84 16.06 19.60 16.12
N CYS A 85 16.45 19.31 14.87
CA CYS A 85 17.86 19.10 14.52
C CYS A 85 18.29 19.72 13.18
N GLY A 86 17.40 20.41 12.46
CA GLY A 86 17.69 21.04 11.17
C GLY A 86 17.94 20.08 10.01
N SER A 87 17.84 18.76 10.23
CA SER A 87 18.03 17.76 9.17
C SER A 87 16.83 17.71 8.21
N LYS A 88 17.06 17.24 6.98
CA LYS A 88 15.99 17.00 6.01
C LYS A 88 14.96 15.99 6.56
N LEU A 89 13.68 16.27 6.34
CA LEU A 89 12.59 15.34 6.57
C LEU A 89 12.25 14.51 5.33
N PHE A 90 11.71 13.33 5.56
CA PHE A 90 11.35 12.34 4.54
C PHE A 90 9.87 11.97 4.63
N THR A 91 9.32 11.37 3.58
CA THR A 91 7.89 11.00 3.52
C THR A 91 7.56 9.63 4.13
N MET A 92 8.58 8.89 4.60
CA MET A 92 8.46 7.60 5.28
C MET A 92 9.42 7.53 6.46
N ALA A 93 9.13 6.66 7.42
CA ALA A 93 10.01 6.44 8.57
C ALA A 93 11.36 5.85 8.16
N ARG A 94 12.38 6.04 8.99
CA ARG A 94 13.74 5.54 8.71
C ARG A 94 13.76 4.02 8.52
N ALA A 95 13.05 3.29 9.37
CA ALA A 95 12.94 1.83 9.28
C ALA A 95 12.27 1.38 7.97
N GLU A 96 11.29 2.15 7.47
CA GLU A 96 10.64 1.89 6.18
C GLU A 96 11.62 2.14 5.04
N LYS A 97 12.34 3.29 5.05
CA LYS A 97 13.31 3.64 4.01
C LYS A 97 14.45 2.63 3.88
N GLU A 98 14.96 2.11 5.00
CA GLU A 98 16.04 1.12 5.00
C GLU A 98 15.59 -0.28 4.52
N GLN A 99 14.28 -0.59 4.58
CA GLN A 99 13.73 -1.89 4.17
C GLN A 99 13.16 -1.89 2.75
N LEU A 100 12.81 -0.73 2.21
CA LEU A 100 12.20 -0.58 0.90
C LEU A 100 13.26 -0.30 -0.17
N PRO A 101 13.05 -0.77 -1.41
CA PRO A 101 13.90 -0.37 -2.54
C PRO A 101 14.00 1.15 -2.69
N ASP A 102 15.15 1.63 -3.16
CA ASP A 102 15.45 3.07 -3.24
C ASP A 102 14.46 3.87 -4.08
N ASP A 103 13.88 3.24 -5.10
CA ASP A 103 12.91 3.81 -6.03
C ASP A 103 11.44 3.59 -5.58
N THR A 104 11.22 3.17 -4.34
CA THR A 104 9.89 3.15 -3.72
C THR A 104 9.48 4.56 -3.31
N GLU A 105 8.29 4.97 -3.74
CA GLU A 105 7.67 6.21 -3.28
C GLU A 105 6.67 5.90 -2.16
N PHE A 106 6.60 6.78 -1.18
CA PHE A 106 5.74 6.62 -0.01
C PHE A 106 5.21 7.99 0.38
N VAL A 107 3.91 8.10 0.67
CA VAL A 107 3.33 9.24 1.38
C VAL A 107 2.41 8.76 2.50
N LYS A 108 2.32 9.52 3.59
CA LYS A 108 1.47 9.21 4.74
C LYS A 108 0.81 10.48 5.26
N SER A 109 -0.45 10.39 5.65
CA SER A 109 -1.17 11.50 6.27
C SER A 109 -2.08 11.00 7.37
N ALA A 110 -2.27 11.80 8.41
CA ALA A 110 -3.33 11.59 9.39
C ALA A 110 -4.55 12.41 8.97
N TYR A 111 -5.73 11.83 9.10
CA TYR A 111 -7.00 12.52 8.88
C TYR A 111 -7.84 12.51 10.13
N THR A 112 -8.58 13.59 10.33
CA THR A 112 -9.56 13.75 11.39
C THR A 112 -10.87 14.28 10.83
N ASN A 113 -12.00 13.88 11.42
CA ASN A 113 -13.31 14.44 11.07
C ASN A 113 -13.94 15.17 12.27
N ALA A 114 -15.06 15.86 12.02
CA ALA A 114 -15.78 16.62 13.05
C ALA A 114 -16.34 15.76 14.19
N ALA A 115 -16.52 14.45 13.97
CA ALA A 115 -16.96 13.50 15.00
C ALA A 115 -15.80 13.04 15.91
N GLY A 116 -14.56 13.47 15.63
CA GLY A 116 -13.37 13.10 16.38
C GLY A 116 -12.74 11.78 15.94
N ALA A 117 -13.23 11.15 14.86
CA ALA A 117 -12.58 9.97 14.30
C ALA A 117 -11.20 10.37 13.76
N ARG A 118 -10.23 9.47 13.95
CA ARG A 118 -8.86 9.65 13.47
C ARG A 118 -8.36 8.40 12.79
N LEU A 119 -7.83 8.58 11.58
CA LEU A 119 -7.22 7.52 10.80
C LEU A 119 -5.91 7.99 10.16
N PHE A 120 -5.11 7.04 9.71
CA PHE A 120 -3.93 7.27 8.90
C PHE A 120 -4.13 6.66 7.53
N ALA A 121 -3.90 7.45 6.48
CA ALA A 121 -3.83 6.96 5.12
C ALA A 121 -2.37 6.94 4.66
N SER A 122 -2.01 5.93 3.87
CA SER A 122 -0.69 5.84 3.24
C SER A 122 -0.80 5.31 1.83
N ILE A 123 0.11 5.76 0.98
CA ILE A 123 0.29 5.27 -0.36
C ILE A 123 1.73 4.81 -0.51
N VAL A 124 1.93 3.56 -0.90
CA VAL A 124 3.23 3.01 -1.30
C VAL A 124 3.17 2.68 -2.78
N LEU A 125 4.02 3.30 -3.59
CA LEU A 125 4.12 3.01 -5.01
C LEU A 125 5.41 2.25 -5.28
N SER A 126 5.26 1.02 -5.77
CA SER A 126 6.40 0.15 -6.07
C SER A 126 7.31 0.79 -7.11
N GLY A 127 8.62 0.74 -6.92
CA GLY A 127 9.57 1.06 -7.98
C GLY A 127 9.68 -0.03 -9.05
N THR A 128 10.83 -0.07 -9.71
CA THR A 128 11.28 -1.13 -10.63
C THR A 128 11.41 -2.46 -9.91
N ALA A 129 11.84 -2.41 -8.64
CA ALA A 129 11.94 -3.56 -7.76
C ALA A 129 10.58 -3.97 -7.18
N ARG A 130 10.26 -5.26 -7.33
CA ARG A 130 8.91 -5.83 -7.08
C ARG A 130 8.62 -6.17 -5.62
N ASP A 131 9.64 -6.10 -4.78
CA ASP A 131 9.63 -6.40 -3.35
C ASP A 131 9.15 -5.22 -2.49
N SER A 132 8.99 -4.03 -3.07
CA SER A 132 8.44 -2.84 -2.39
C SER A 132 7.05 -3.07 -1.75
N ILE A 133 6.25 -4.00 -2.29
CA ILE A 133 4.90 -4.27 -1.78
C ILE A 133 4.77 -5.75 -1.43
N HIS A 134 4.68 -6.04 -0.13
CA HIS A 134 4.46 -7.38 0.40
C HIS A 134 3.03 -7.58 0.89
N ARG A 135 2.75 -8.78 1.42
CA ARG A 135 1.48 -9.07 2.10
C ARG A 135 1.39 -8.27 3.40
N PRO A 136 0.33 -7.48 3.62
CA PRO A 136 0.22 -6.62 4.81
C PRO A 136 0.29 -7.40 6.12
N GLN A 137 -0.20 -8.64 6.12
CA GLN A 137 -0.16 -9.56 7.27
C GLN A 137 1.26 -9.80 7.79
N ARG A 138 2.28 -9.79 6.91
CA ARG A 138 3.69 -9.96 7.33
C ARG A 138 4.18 -8.74 8.09
N CYS A 139 3.95 -7.55 7.54
CA CYS A 139 4.36 -6.29 8.16
C CYS A 139 3.63 -6.06 9.48
N LEU A 140 2.31 -6.27 9.52
CA LEU A 140 1.50 -6.08 10.73
C LEU A 140 1.93 -7.00 11.87
N LYS A 141 2.23 -8.27 11.57
CA LYS A 141 2.80 -9.20 12.57
C LYS A 141 4.19 -8.78 13.01
N GLY A 142 5.06 -8.35 12.08
CA GLY A 142 6.39 -7.83 12.40
C GLY A 142 6.37 -6.60 13.31
N GLN A 143 5.32 -5.78 13.21
CA GLN A 143 5.06 -4.64 14.10
C GLN A 143 4.43 -5.04 15.45
N GLY A 144 4.23 -6.33 15.70
CA GLY A 144 3.71 -6.87 16.96
C GLY A 144 2.19 -6.93 17.06
N ASN A 145 1.46 -6.88 15.94
CA ASN A 145 0.00 -7.05 15.95
C ASN A 145 -0.38 -8.54 15.85
N ASN A 146 -1.41 -8.93 16.60
CA ASN A 146 -2.23 -10.09 16.30
C ASN A 146 -3.21 -9.74 15.18
N LEU A 147 -3.58 -10.74 14.37
CA LEU A 147 -4.55 -10.60 13.29
C LEU A 147 -5.81 -11.34 13.69
N ASP A 148 -6.88 -10.60 14.01
CA ASP A 148 -8.12 -11.11 14.60
C ASP A 148 -9.16 -11.52 13.54
N GLY A 149 -8.80 -11.44 12.26
CA GLY A 149 -9.65 -11.79 11.12
C GLY A 149 -9.49 -10.81 9.96
N GLU A 150 -9.94 -11.25 8.79
CA GLU A 150 -9.93 -10.44 7.58
C GLU A 150 -11.21 -10.66 6.75
N HIS A 151 -11.72 -9.58 6.17
CA HIS A 151 -12.90 -9.61 5.30
C HIS A 151 -12.82 -8.49 4.27
N THR A 152 -13.67 -8.57 3.26
CA THR A 152 -13.74 -7.55 2.20
C THR A 152 -15.03 -6.74 2.39
N ILE A 153 -14.94 -5.43 2.21
CA ILE A 153 -16.09 -4.53 2.10
C ILE A 153 -16.12 -3.91 0.71
N GLU A 154 -17.29 -3.41 0.33
CA GLU A 154 -17.51 -2.69 -0.92
C GLU A 154 -17.83 -1.23 -0.59
N VAL A 155 -17.13 -0.31 -1.27
CA VAL A 155 -17.31 1.13 -1.15
C VAL A 155 -17.97 1.62 -2.43
N SER A 156 -19.22 2.05 -2.33
CA SER A 156 -19.95 2.61 -3.46
C SER A 156 -19.36 3.96 -3.84
N LEU A 157 -18.97 4.11 -5.11
CA LEU A 157 -18.46 5.33 -5.69
C LEU A 157 -19.39 5.74 -6.83
N GLU A 158 -19.76 7.02 -6.91
CA GLU A 158 -20.65 7.51 -7.96
C GLU A 158 -20.06 7.29 -9.35
N GLY A 159 -20.86 6.86 -10.33
CA GLY A 159 -20.41 6.69 -11.72
C GLY A 159 -19.51 5.48 -11.98
N ARG A 160 -19.44 4.48 -11.08
CA ARG A 160 -18.64 3.27 -11.28
C ARG A 160 -19.10 2.07 -10.45
N ASP A 161 -18.56 0.90 -10.77
CA ASP A 161 -18.66 -0.27 -9.90
C ASP A 161 -18.00 -0.01 -8.52
N PRO A 162 -18.55 -0.60 -7.43
CA PRO A 162 -18.00 -0.44 -6.08
C PRO A 162 -16.54 -0.85 -5.97
N LEU A 163 -15.76 -0.03 -5.25
CA LEU A 163 -14.37 -0.36 -4.91
C LEU A 163 -14.35 -1.43 -3.81
N LYS A 164 -13.63 -2.52 -4.05
CA LYS A 164 -13.44 -3.58 -3.06
C LYS A 164 -12.20 -3.32 -2.23
N ILE A 165 -12.35 -3.35 -0.90
CA ILE A 165 -11.28 -3.09 0.06
C ILE A 165 -11.16 -4.25 1.04
N ARG A 166 -9.93 -4.69 1.30
CA ARG A 166 -9.66 -5.73 2.30
C ARG A 166 -9.40 -5.09 3.65
N ILE A 167 -10.10 -5.53 4.69
CA ILE A 167 -9.89 -5.13 6.07
C ILE A 167 -9.22 -6.27 6.82
N ILE A 168 -8.18 -5.96 7.57
CA ILE A 168 -7.59 -6.83 8.59
C ILE A 168 -7.87 -6.21 9.95
N LYS A 169 -8.56 -6.93 10.82
CA LYS A 169 -8.71 -6.54 12.22
C LYS A 169 -7.43 -6.90 12.97
N THR A 170 -6.90 -5.96 13.75
CA THR A 170 -5.69 -6.17 14.54
C THR A 170 -5.96 -5.97 16.03
N SER A 171 -5.15 -6.63 16.84
CA SER A 171 -5.06 -6.36 18.28
C SER A 171 -3.61 -6.40 18.75
N ARG A 172 -3.29 -5.62 19.78
CA ARG A 172 -1.97 -5.62 20.42
C ARG A 172 -2.15 -5.32 21.90
N THR A 173 -1.36 -5.96 22.76
CA THR A 173 -1.37 -5.66 24.20
C THR A 173 -0.15 -4.83 24.55
N TYR A 174 -0.36 -3.67 25.15
CA TYR A 174 0.70 -2.82 25.67
C TYR A 174 0.88 -3.05 27.16
N ARG A 175 2.14 -3.14 27.59
CA ARG A 175 2.49 -3.17 29.02
C ARG A 175 2.60 -1.73 29.51
N THR A 176 1.73 -1.37 30.44
CA THR A 176 1.74 -0.05 31.11
C THR A 176 2.04 -0.23 32.60
N ALA A 177 2.28 0.88 33.32
CA ALA A 177 2.46 0.84 34.78
C ALA A 177 1.23 0.28 35.52
N GLU A 178 0.04 0.43 34.91
CA GLU A 178 -1.25 0.00 35.46
C GLU A 178 -1.64 -1.43 35.02
N GLY A 179 -0.82 -2.07 34.18
CA GLY A 179 -1.02 -3.43 33.70
C GLY A 179 -1.08 -3.55 32.17
N ASN A 180 -1.60 -4.68 31.69
CA ASN A 180 -1.74 -4.98 30.27
C ASN A 180 -2.99 -4.30 29.70
N VAL A 181 -2.81 -3.34 28.80
CA VAL A 181 -3.90 -2.62 28.14
C VAL A 181 -4.05 -3.16 26.69
N PRO A 182 -5.20 -3.75 26.33
CA PRO A 182 -5.45 -4.16 24.96
C PRO A 182 -5.73 -2.94 24.07
N TYR A 183 -5.19 -2.97 22.87
CA TYR A 183 -5.42 -1.99 21.81
C TYR A 183 -5.95 -2.72 20.59
N TYR A 184 -7.09 -2.24 20.07
CA TYR A 184 -7.75 -2.82 18.91
C TYR A 184 -7.67 -1.84 17.75
N GLY A 185 -7.22 -2.33 16.60
CA GLY A 185 -7.06 -1.55 15.39
C GLY A 185 -7.62 -2.25 14.18
N TYR A 186 -7.63 -1.53 13.07
CA TYR A 186 -7.91 -2.09 11.76
C TYR A 186 -6.86 -1.63 10.76
N TYR A 187 -6.74 -2.39 9.69
CA TYR A 187 -5.89 -2.08 8.55
C TYR A 187 -6.65 -2.42 7.26
N ALA A 188 -7.21 -1.40 6.62
CA ALA A 188 -7.93 -1.49 5.36
C ALA A 188 -6.97 -1.21 4.20
N TYR A 189 -7.05 -1.97 3.11
CA TYR A 189 -6.15 -1.78 1.97
C TYR A 189 -6.70 -2.30 0.65
N TRP A 190 -6.14 -1.78 -0.43
CA TRP A 190 -6.33 -2.26 -1.79
C TRP A 190 -5.11 -1.90 -2.64
N PHE A 191 -5.00 -2.54 -3.80
CA PHE A 191 -3.93 -2.32 -4.76
C PHE A 191 -4.49 -1.68 -6.03
N VAL A 192 -3.74 -0.72 -6.58
CA VAL A 192 -4.11 0.01 -7.79
C VAL A 192 -2.97 -0.12 -8.81
N GLY A 193 -3.26 -0.71 -9.96
CA GLY A 193 -2.37 -0.74 -11.11
C GLY A 193 -2.70 0.40 -12.07
N GLN A 194 -2.18 0.33 -13.29
CA GLN A 194 -2.43 1.35 -14.33
C GLN A 194 -3.89 1.38 -14.82
N ASP A 195 -4.55 0.22 -14.85
CA ASP A 195 -5.87 0.04 -15.50
C ASP A 195 -6.84 -0.82 -14.67
N ARG A 196 -6.48 -1.16 -13.43
CA ARG A 196 -7.28 -2.06 -12.58
C ARG A 196 -6.95 -1.93 -11.11
N GLU A 197 -7.86 -2.46 -10.31
CA GLU A 197 -7.77 -2.47 -8.86
C GLU A 197 -7.97 -3.89 -8.34
N THR A 198 -7.41 -4.21 -7.18
CA THR A 198 -7.71 -5.46 -6.50
C THR A 198 -7.50 -5.36 -4.99
N PRO A 199 -8.40 -5.94 -4.17
CA PRO A 199 -8.17 -6.05 -2.73
C PRO A 199 -7.20 -7.21 -2.39
N TYR A 200 -6.78 -8.01 -3.37
CA TYR A 200 -6.04 -9.25 -3.12
C TYR A 200 -4.60 -9.19 -3.61
N HIS A 201 -3.66 -9.45 -2.71
CA HIS A 201 -2.24 -9.55 -3.06
C HIS A 201 -1.99 -10.62 -4.13
N LEU A 202 -2.67 -11.77 -4.06
CA LEU A 202 -2.55 -12.81 -5.10
C LEU A 202 -3.13 -12.37 -6.44
N GLY A 203 -4.23 -11.61 -6.43
CA GLY A 203 -4.76 -10.97 -7.63
C GLY A 203 -3.73 -10.03 -8.26
N ARG A 204 -3.06 -9.21 -7.45
CA ARG A 204 -1.95 -8.35 -7.90
C ARG A 204 -0.83 -9.15 -8.56
N MET A 205 -0.38 -10.24 -7.92
CA MET A 205 0.68 -11.10 -8.47
C MET A 205 0.29 -11.75 -9.79
N PHE A 206 -0.97 -12.19 -9.91
CA PHE A 206 -1.51 -12.72 -11.16
C PHE A 206 -1.46 -11.67 -12.28
N TRP A 207 -1.95 -10.46 -12.02
CA TRP A 207 -1.96 -9.39 -13.01
C TRP A 207 -0.55 -8.94 -13.41
N LEU A 208 0.38 -8.87 -12.47
CA LEU A 208 1.80 -8.60 -12.75
C LEU A 208 2.43 -9.65 -13.69
N ALA A 209 2.05 -10.92 -13.53
CA ALA A 209 2.52 -11.99 -14.41
C ALA A 209 1.84 -11.93 -15.77
N TRP A 210 0.51 -11.76 -15.79
CA TRP A 210 -0.30 -11.65 -17.01
C TRP A 210 0.17 -10.51 -17.91
N ASP A 211 0.36 -9.31 -17.36
CA ASP A 211 0.77 -8.13 -18.14
C ASP A 211 2.13 -8.32 -18.78
N ARG A 212 3.05 -8.98 -18.07
CA ARG A 212 4.39 -9.25 -18.57
C ARG A 212 4.36 -10.26 -19.71
N VAL A 213 3.55 -11.31 -19.60
CA VAL A 213 3.49 -12.39 -20.59
C VAL A 213 2.66 -12.00 -21.81
N VAL A 214 1.52 -11.36 -21.60
CA VAL A 214 0.52 -11.12 -22.64
C VAL A 214 0.65 -9.72 -23.24
N ARG A 215 0.98 -8.71 -22.41
CA ARG A 215 1.07 -7.31 -22.85
C ARG A 215 2.51 -6.82 -23.03
N SER A 216 3.51 -7.64 -22.67
CA SER A 216 4.92 -7.24 -22.60
C SER A 216 5.15 -5.95 -21.81
N LYS A 217 4.32 -5.70 -20.79
CA LYS A 217 4.38 -4.50 -19.93
C LYS A 217 4.70 -4.85 -18.49
N ALA A 218 5.49 -4.00 -17.84
CA ALA A 218 5.70 -4.02 -16.40
C ALA A 218 5.20 -2.71 -15.79
N ASN A 219 3.99 -2.76 -15.26
CA ASN A 219 3.33 -1.62 -14.62
C ASN A 219 3.74 -1.50 -13.15
N ARG A 220 3.95 -0.27 -12.68
CA ARG A 220 4.03 0.02 -11.24
C ARG A 220 2.67 -0.21 -10.59
N TRP A 221 2.68 -0.66 -9.34
CA TRP A 221 1.48 -0.82 -8.53
C TRP A 221 1.57 0.07 -7.31
N ALA A 222 0.45 0.67 -6.96
CA ALA A 222 0.27 1.33 -5.69
C ALA A 222 -0.44 0.41 -4.71
N TYR A 223 -0.09 0.59 -3.45
CA TYR A 223 -0.69 -0.01 -2.30
C TYR A 223 -1.20 1.12 -1.41
N ILE A 224 -2.53 1.24 -1.36
CA ILE A 224 -3.18 2.25 -0.54
C ILE A 224 -3.69 1.55 0.71
N ALA A 225 -3.42 2.17 1.86
CA ALA A 225 -3.86 1.67 3.14
C ALA A 225 -4.49 2.77 3.99
N VAL A 226 -5.50 2.38 4.77
CA VAL A 226 -6.18 3.19 5.77
C VAL A 226 -6.16 2.41 7.07
N SER A 227 -5.70 3.02 8.15
CA SER A 227 -5.57 2.37 9.45
C SER A 227 -6.04 3.28 10.57
N GLY A 228 -6.58 2.69 11.62
CA GLY A 228 -7.13 3.43 12.75
C GLY A 228 -7.44 2.52 13.93
N THR A 229 -8.06 3.09 14.94
CA THR A 229 -8.59 2.38 16.10
C THR A 229 -9.96 1.79 15.80
N ARG A 230 -10.32 0.73 16.52
CA ARG A 230 -11.69 0.23 16.57
C ARG A 230 -12.01 -0.24 17.97
N GLU A 231 -13.29 -0.41 18.25
CA GLU A 231 -13.74 -1.18 19.40
C GLU A 231 -13.39 -2.67 19.26
N LYS A 232 -13.35 -3.37 20.40
CA LYS A 232 -13.11 -4.81 20.43
C LYS A 232 -14.14 -5.56 19.58
N GLU A 233 -15.40 -5.17 19.73
CA GLU A 233 -16.57 -5.71 19.05
C GLU A 233 -17.29 -4.62 18.25
N GLY A 234 -18.09 -5.02 17.27
CA GLY A 234 -18.79 -4.08 16.37
C GLY A 234 -18.03 -3.78 15.08
N LYS A 235 -18.70 -3.01 14.20
CA LYS A 235 -18.25 -2.67 12.85
C LYS A 235 -18.40 -1.18 12.53
N GLU A 236 -18.61 -0.34 13.53
CA GLU A 236 -18.84 1.10 13.32
C GLU A 236 -17.67 1.79 12.60
N TYR A 237 -16.43 1.36 12.90
CA TYR A 237 -15.22 1.81 12.19
C TYR A 237 -15.27 1.58 10.66
N GLU A 238 -16.09 0.64 10.17
CA GLU A 238 -16.25 0.42 8.72
C GLU A 238 -16.98 1.58 8.04
N LYS A 239 -17.87 2.26 8.75
CA LYS A 239 -18.57 3.45 8.23
C LYS A 239 -17.58 4.60 8.01
N GLU A 240 -16.63 4.78 8.94
CA GLU A 240 -15.57 5.78 8.81
C GLU A 240 -14.63 5.47 7.63
N ILE A 241 -14.29 4.19 7.43
CA ILE A 241 -13.50 3.77 6.27
C ILE A 241 -14.25 4.05 4.98
N ILE A 242 -15.53 3.65 4.88
CA ILE A 242 -16.36 3.86 3.69
C ILE A 242 -16.44 5.35 3.38
N ASP A 243 -16.84 6.16 4.34
CA ASP A 243 -16.98 7.61 4.20
C ASP A 243 -15.67 8.27 3.77
N PHE A 244 -14.56 7.98 4.45
CA PHE A 244 -13.26 8.52 4.07
C PHE A 244 -12.85 8.10 2.65
N VAL A 245 -13.01 6.82 2.30
CA VAL A 245 -12.58 6.30 1.00
C VAL A 245 -13.42 6.86 -0.14
N GLN A 246 -14.73 7.05 0.07
CA GLN A 246 -15.62 7.69 -0.91
C GLN A 246 -15.12 9.07 -1.33
N HIS A 247 -14.65 9.85 -0.36
CA HIS A 247 -14.21 11.22 -0.61
C HIS A 247 -12.74 11.31 -1.05
N VAL A 248 -11.84 10.49 -0.51
CA VAL A 248 -10.40 10.59 -0.85
C VAL A 248 -10.05 9.92 -2.17
N TYR A 249 -10.61 8.74 -2.45
CA TYR A 249 -10.10 7.89 -3.52
C TYR A 249 -10.18 8.51 -4.91
N PRO A 250 -11.26 9.23 -5.29
CA PRO A 250 -11.31 9.91 -6.57
C PRO A 250 -10.14 10.88 -6.78
N TYR A 251 -9.70 11.60 -5.74
CA TYR A 251 -8.57 12.54 -5.83
C TYR A 251 -7.25 11.85 -6.09
N LEU A 252 -7.11 10.60 -5.65
CA LEU A 252 -5.88 9.83 -5.78
C LEU A 252 -5.70 9.31 -7.20
N LEU A 253 -6.75 9.15 -8.00
CA LEU A 253 -6.63 8.59 -9.34
C LEU A 253 -5.95 9.56 -10.30
N THR A 254 -5.08 9.02 -11.16
CA THR A 254 -4.68 9.73 -12.38
C THR A 254 -5.83 9.77 -13.38
N ASP A 255 -5.79 10.69 -14.33
CA ASP A 255 -6.86 10.86 -15.32
C ASP A 255 -7.03 9.59 -16.15
N THR A 256 -5.92 8.96 -16.55
CA THR A 256 -5.92 7.66 -17.25
C THR A 256 -6.61 6.57 -16.44
N MET A 257 -6.36 6.47 -15.14
CA MET A 257 -7.01 5.45 -14.32
C MET A 257 -8.49 5.77 -14.11
N ARG A 258 -8.83 7.05 -13.94
CA ARG A 258 -10.21 7.52 -13.79
C ARG A 258 -11.06 7.13 -15.00
N GLU A 259 -10.58 7.36 -16.22
CA GLU A 259 -11.25 6.95 -17.46
C GLU A 259 -11.50 5.44 -17.57
N LYS A 260 -10.65 4.61 -16.93
CA LYS A 260 -10.79 3.15 -16.97
C LYS A 260 -11.84 2.62 -16.00
N VAL A 261 -12.01 3.28 -14.86
CA VAL A 261 -12.83 2.77 -13.77
C VAL A 261 -14.16 3.50 -13.61
N TYR A 262 -14.30 4.72 -14.16
CA TYR A 262 -15.57 5.43 -14.19
C TYR A 262 -16.27 5.24 -15.53
N HIS A 263 -17.58 4.98 -15.48
CA HIS A 263 -18.46 4.99 -16.62
C HIS A 263 -18.94 6.43 -16.83
N HIS A 264 -18.50 7.05 -17.92
CA HIS A 264 -19.01 8.34 -18.36
C HIS A 264 -20.44 8.22 -18.92
#